data_AF-A0A9D1FEC1-F1
#
_entry.id   AF-A0A9D1FEC1-F1
#
_cell.length_a   1.000
_cell.length_b   1.000
_cell.length_c   1.000
_cell.angle_alpha   90.00
_cell.angle_beta   90.00
_cell.angle_gamma   90.00
#
_symmetry.space_group_name_H-M   'P 1'
#
loop_
_entity.id
_entity.type
_entity.pdbx_description
1 polymer ?
#
loop_
_entity_poly.entity_id
_entity_poly.type
_entity_poly.pdbx_seq_one_letter_code
_entity_poly.pdbx_strand_id
1 'polypeptide(L)' 'SRDPLNVSADELMERFVRGDSARHTEGSGLGLNIAQSLVNLMHGKFSLSIDGDLFKAEIRLPLN' A
#
# COMPACT_ATOMS: atom_id res chain seq x y z
N SER A 1 19.41 -4.67 -7.01
CA SER A 1 18.44 -5.68 -6.55
C SER A 1 17.28 -5.75 -7.50
N ARG A 2 16.96 -6.94 -8.00
CA ARG A 2 15.69 -7.26 -8.68
C ARG A 2 15.02 -8.36 -7.86
N ASP A 3 14.95 -8.13 -6.55
CA ASP A 3 14.31 -9.07 -5.65
C ASP A 3 12.80 -8.86 -5.83
N PRO A 4 12.04 -9.91 -6.22
CA PRO A 4 10.59 -9.79 -6.35
C PRO A 4 9.99 -9.34 -5.01
N LEU A 5 8.91 -8.57 -5.09
CA LEU A 5 8.18 -8.12 -3.91
C LEU A 5 7.56 -9.35 -3.23
N ASN A 6 8.29 -9.99 -2.32
CA ASN A 6 7.89 -11.21 -1.62
C ASN A 6 6.84 -10.96 -0.52
N VAL A 7 6.14 -9.84 -0.58
CA VAL A 7 5.19 -9.37 0.43
C VAL A 7 3.83 -9.31 -0.22
N SER A 8 2.83 -9.93 0.41
CA SER A 8 1.46 -9.91 -0.10
C SER A 8 0.85 -8.49 0.00
N ALA A 9 -0.18 -8.21 -0.79
CA ALA A 9 -0.89 -6.93 -0.71
C ALA A 9 -1.50 -6.69 0.67
N ASP A 10 -1.94 -7.74 1.36
CA ASP A 10 -2.50 -7.67 2.71
C ASP A 10 -1.42 -7.33 3.74
N GLU A 11 -0.24 -7.95 3.64
CA GLU A 11 0.90 -7.62 4.50
C GLU A 11 1.34 -6.16 4.31
N LEU A 12 1.32 -5.62 3.08
CA LEU A 12 1.65 -4.20 2.84
C LEU A 12 0.66 -3.23 3.49
N MET A 13 -0.56 -3.67 3.80
CA MET A 13 -1.58 -2.85 4.45
C MET A 13 -1.46 -2.81 5.97
N GLU A 14 -0.77 -3.79 6.53
CA GLU A 14 -0.47 -3.81 7.95
C GLU A 14 0.41 -2.62 8.34
N ARG A 15 0.15 -2.08 9.52
CA ARG A 15 0.94 -0.96 10.03
C ARG A 15 2.37 -1.43 10.25
N PHE A 16 3.32 -0.58 9.91
CA PHE A 16 4.75 -0.81 10.10
C PHE A 16 5.36 -1.88 9.19
N VAL A 17 4.62 -2.38 8.19
CA VAL A 17 5.19 -3.27 7.17
C VAL A 17 5.88 -2.46 6.07
N ARG A 18 7.05 -2.95 5.63
CA ARG A 18 7.85 -2.36 4.55
C ARG A 18 7.95 -3.38 3.42
N GLY A 19 7.55 -2.98 2.22
CA GLY A 19 7.52 -3.85 1.04
C GLY A 19 8.87 -4.24 0.45
N ASP A 20 9.97 -3.73 1.00
CA ASP A 20 11.31 -4.24 0.72
C ASP A 20 12.25 -3.85 1.86
N SER A 21 12.99 -4.82 2.41
CA SER A 21 14.04 -4.56 3.41
C SER A 21 15.20 -3.74 2.80
N ALA A 22 15.32 -3.73 1.46
CA ALA A 22 16.40 -3.07 0.72
C ALA A 22 16.16 -1.57 0.41
N ARG A 23 14.97 -1.01 0.67
CA ARG A 23 14.72 0.43 0.50
C ARG A 23 15.19 1.18 1.75
N HIS A 24 16.43 1.67 1.70
CA HIS A 24 17.13 2.40 2.77
C HIS A 24 16.54 3.79 3.13
N THR A 25 15.27 4.07 2.84
CA THR A 25 14.62 5.34 3.20
C THR A 25 13.91 5.22 4.55
N GLU A 26 14.17 6.18 5.43
CA GLU A 26 13.45 6.32 6.70
C GLU A 26 11.95 6.45 6.44
N GLY A 27 11.15 5.59 7.06
CA GLY A 27 9.70 5.61 6.95
C GLY A 27 9.05 4.66 7.95
N SER A 28 7.97 5.11 8.58
CA SER A 28 7.28 4.34 9.64
C SER A 28 6.45 3.17 9.13
N GLY A 29 6.30 3.00 7.81
CA GLY A 29 5.39 1.97 7.25
C GLY A 29 3.91 2.28 7.52
N LEU A 30 3.54 3.56 7.69
CA LEU A 30 2.16 3.97 8.00
C LEU A 30 1.40 4.54 6.79
N GLY A 31 2.08 4.86 5.69
CA GLY A 31 1.50 5.61 4.56
C GLY A 31 0.27 4.93 3.95
N LEU A 32 0.34 3.62 3.69
CA LEU A 32 -0.76 2.86 3.08
C LEU A 32 -1.97 2.76 4.01
N ASN A 33 -1.75 2.52 5.30
CA ASN A 33 -2.82 2.46 6.29
C ASN A 33 -3.55 3.81 6.45
N ILE A 34 -2.80 4.92 6.45
CA ILE A 34 -3.36 6.28 6.50
C ILE A 34 -4.18 6.56 5.23
N ALA A 35 -3.64 6.23 4.05
CA ALA A 35 -4.33 6.41 2.78
C ALA A 35 -5.64 5.62 2.72
N GLN A 36 -5.64 4.35 3.14
CA GLN A 36 -6.84 3.52 3.23
C GLN A 36 -7.88 4.14 4.18
N SER A 37 -7.44 4.57 5.37
CA SER A 37 -8.31 5.17 6.38
C SER A 37 -8.98 6.43 5.85
N LEU A 38 -8.22 7.31 5.17
CA LEU A 38 -8.74 8.54 4.58
C LEU A 38 -9.74 8.26 3.45
N VAL A 39 -9.42 7.33 2.54
CA VAL A 39 -10.33 6.98 1.45
C VAL A 39 -11.64 6.38 1.97
N ASN A 40 -11.58 5.54 3.00
CA ASN A 40 -12.77 4.99 3.65
C ASN A 40 -13.62 6.09 4.31
N LEU A 41 -13.00 7.07 4.97
CA LEU A 41 -13.69 8.25 5.54
C LEU A 41 -14.38 9.09 4.46
N MET A 42 -13.81 9.14 3.26
CA MET A 42 -14.39 9.81 2.09
C MET A 42 -15.47 8.96 1.39
N HIS A 43 -15.93 7.88 2.01
CA HIS A 43 -16.85 6.90 1.42
C HIS A 43 -16.35 6.28 0.10
N GLY A 44 -15.03 6.32 -0.11
CA GLY A 44 -14.35 5.70 -1.22
C GLY A 44 -13.91 4.27 -0.92
N LYS A 45 -13.30 3.65 -1.92
CA LYS A 45 -12.67 2.33 -1.83
C LYS A 45 -11.19 2.45 -2.17
N PHE A 46 -10.35 1.94 -1.29
CA PHE A 46 -8.91 1.79 -1.52
C PHE A 46 -8.58 0.30 -1.71
N SER A 47 -7.79 -0.04 -2.71
CA SER A 47 -7.31 -1.40 -2.96
C SER A 47 -5.86 -1.42 -3.40
N LEU A 48 -5.15 -2.48 -3.01
CA LEU A 48 -3.80 -2.78 -3.48
C LEU A 48 -3.80 -4.08 -4.26
N SER A 49 -2.98 -4.14 -5.29
CA SER A 49 -2.63 -5.38 -5.99
C SER A 49 -1.13 -5.44 -6.24
N ILE A 50 -0.59 -6.65 -6.36
CA ILE A 50 0.80 -6.87 -6.78
C ILE A 50 0.82 -7.17 -8.27
N ASP A 51 1.71 -6.53 -9.00
CA ASP A 51 1.94 -6.72 -10.44
C ASP A 51 3.46 -6.86 -10.65
N GLY A 52 3.92 -8.12 -10.71
CA GLY A 52 5.35 -8.45 -10.76
C GLY A 52 6.10 -7.98 -9.51
N ASP A 53 7.06 -7.10 -9.68
CA ASP A 53 7.87 -6.47 -8.62
C ASP A 53 7.29 -5.13 -8.13
N LEU A 54 6.17 -4.70 -8.69
CA LEU A 54 5.49 -3.48 -8.32
C LEU A 54 4.22 -3.78 -7.52
N PHE A 55 3.88 -2.87 -6.61
CA PHE A 55 2.51 -2.79 -6.09
C PHE A 55 1.77 -1.68 -6.83
N LYS A 56 0.46 -1.86 -7.01
CA LYS A 56 -0.46 -0.88 -7.57
C LYS A 56 -1.51 -0.51 -6.54
N ALA A 57 -1.63 0.78 -6.24
CA ALA A 57 -2.69 1.32 -5.41
C ALA A 57 -3.80 1.92 -6.29
N GLU A 58 -5.05 1.56 -6.02
CA GLU A 58 -6.23 2.08 -6.71
C GLU A 58 -7.19 2.71 -5.70
N ILE A 59 -7.70 3.89 -6.06
CA ILE A 59 -8.66 4.67 -5.27
C ILE A 59 -9.90 4.89 -6.13
N ARG A 60 -11.07 4.55 -5.59
CA ARG A 60 -12.38 4.86 -6.19
C ARG A 60 -13.13 5.77 -5.23
N LEU A 61 -13.55 6.93 -5.71
CA LEU A 61 -14.36 7.88 -4.93
C LEU A 61 -15.78 7.94 -5.50
N PRO A 62 -16.80 8.18 -4.66
CA PRO A 62 -18.14 8.46 -5.15
C PRO A 62 -18.16 9.74 -6.00
N LEU A 63 -18.99 9.73 -7.05
CA LEU A 63 -19.31 10.93 -7.83
C LEU A 63 -20.56 11.57 -7.22
N ASN A 64 -20.52 12.88 -7.01
CA ASN A 64 -21.66 13.67 -6.53
C ASN A 64 -22.66 13.93 -7.65
#